data_AF-G7EUW5-F1
#
_entry.id   AF-G7EUW5-F1
#
_cell.length_a   1.000
_cell.length_b   1.000
_cell.length_c   1.000
_cell.angle_alpha   90.00
_cell.angle_beta   90.00
_cell.angle_gamma   90.00
#
_symmetry.space_group_name_H-M   'P 1'
#
loop_
_entity.id
_entity.type
_entity.pdbx_description
1 polymer ?
#
loop_
_entity_poly.entity_id
_entity_poly.type
_entity_poly.pdbx_seq_one_letter_code
_entity_poly.pdbx_strand_id
1 'polypeptide(L)'
;MSCLSSVIKLSATCVVMTMLLSGCSSALTSSKAQNASESVLNTQLNELTSNKSCTASYQCKVLGVGSRVCGGPSKYVVYSTLNHSQEQAEQLAQKITEQEQLDNAMLEFKDCSPVLEVHSLCIDNQCKTVNYQ
;
A
#
# COMPACT_ATOMS: atom_id res chain seq x y z
N MET A 1 -9.72 -5.29 -54.75
CA MET A 1 -10.11 -3.91 -54.41
C MET A 1 -8.89 -3.25 -53.77
N SER A 2 -7.91 -2.92 -54.60
CA SER A 2 -7.68 -1.57 -55.15
C SER A 2 -6.68 -0.80 -54.28
N CYS A 3 -5.40 -1.15 -54.44
CA CYS A 3 -4.29 -0.27 -54.12
C CYS A 3 -4.34 0.91 -55.11
N LEU A 4 -4.52 2.15 -54.63
CA LEU A 4 -4.29 3.33 -55.45
C LEU A 4 -3.05 4.07 -54.96
N SER A 5 -2.11 4.13 -55.89
CA SER A 5 -0.88 4.89 -55.96
C SER A 5 -1.12 6.39 -55.84
N SER A 6 -0.16 7.13 -55.28
CA SER A 6 0.27 8.40 -55.87
C SER A 6 1.67 8.75 -55.40
N VAL A 7 2.62 8.45 -56.27
CA VAL A 7 3.94 9.08 -56.30
C VAL A 7 3.76 10.48 -56.90
N ILE A 8 3.98 11.52 -56.10
CA ILE A 8 4.09 12.89 -56.61
C ILE A 8 5.56 13.26 -56.61
N LYS A 9 6.04 13.58 -57.81
CA LYS A 9 7.44 13.83 -58.16
C LYS A 9 7.94 15.19 -57.66
N LEU A 10 9.22 15.17 -57.37
CA LEU A 10 10.18 16.25 -57.11
C LEU A 10 10.11 17.42 -58.13
N SER A 11 10.00 18.67 -57.67
CA SER A 11 10.75 19.81 -58.27
C SER A 11 10.74 21.09 -57.41
N ALA A 12 11.97 21.52 -57.11
CA ALA A 12 12.50 22.89 -57.08
C ALA A 12 11.85 23.99 -56.21
N THR A 13 12.68 24.41 -55.23
CA THR A 13 12.94 25.79 -54.78
C THR A 13 11.80 26.60 -54.17
N CYS A 14 11.87 26.82 -52.85
CA CYS A 14 12.20 28.14 -52.31
C CYS A 14 12.59 28.04 -50.84
N VAL A 15 13.75 28.61 -50.53
CA VAL A 15 14.19 29.00 -49.19
C VAL A 15 13.08 29.79 -48.53
N VAL A 16 12.67 29.41 -47.31
CA VAL A 16 12.36 30.33 -46.20
C VAL A 16 12.14 29.46 -44.94
N MET A 17 13.08 29.65 -44.01
CA MET A 17 12.97 29.56 -42.57
C MET A 17 11.54 29.39 -42.00
N THR A 18 11.24 28.22 -41.44
CA THR A 18 10.47 28.10 -40.19
C THR A 18 10.90 26.83 -39.46
N MET A 19 11.85 26.99 -38.53
CA MET A 19 12.04 26.05 -37.43
C MET A 19 10.74 26.02 -36.60
N LEU A 20 9.88 25.03 -36.86
CA LEU A 20 8.86 24.60 -35.90
C LEU A 20 9.47 23.46 -35.11
N LEU A 21 9.98 23.75 -33.90
CA LEU A 21 10.28 22.73 -32.90
C LEU A 21 8.94 22.15 -32.44
N SER A 22 8.51 21.06 -33.07
CA SER A 22 7.40 20.23 -32.59
C SER A 22 7.81 19.58 -31.27
N GLY A 23 7.01 19.88 -30.24
CA GLY A 23 7.26 19.44 -28.88
C GLY A 23 7.08 17.94 -28.69
N CYS A 24 7.89 17.41 -27.77
CA CYS A 24 7.52 16.29 -26.93
C CYS A 24 7.71 16.78 -25.49
N SER A 25 6.68 17.42 -24.92
CA SER A 25 6.55 17.46 -23.47
C SER A 25 6.18 16.05 -23.04
N SER A 26 7.18 15.17 -22.93
CA SER A 26 7.05 14.06 -22.00
C SER A 26 6.92 14.72 -20.64
N ALA A 27 5.68 15.00 -20.25
CA ALA A 27 5.37 15.08 -18.84
C ALA A 27 5.85 13.75 -18.29
N LEU A 28 7.04 13.76 -17.71
CA LEU A 28 7.45 12.81 -16.70
C LEU A 28 6.45 13.04 -15.57
N THR A 29 5.23 12.53 -15.75
CA THR A 29 4.49 11.98 -14.64
C THR A 29 5.34 10.82 -14.18
N SER A 30 6.41 11.14 -13.44
CA SER A 30 6.69 10.37 -12.24
C SER A 30 5.34 10.33 -11.55
N SER A 31 4.60 9.24 -11.76
CA SER A 31 3.74 8.69 -10.74
C SER A 31 4.68 8.49 -9.56
N LYS A 32 4.92 9.59 -8.82
CA LYS A 32 5.27 9.50 -7.43
C LYS A 32 4.08 8.75 -6.89
N ALA A 33 4.23 7.43 -6.77
CA ALA A 33 3.45 6.64 -5.85
C ALA A 33 3.36 7.54 -4.62
N GLN A 34 2.15 8.01 -4.32
CA GLN A 34 1.92 8.86 -3.17
C GLN A 34 2.13 7.95 -1.96
N ASN A 35 3.40 7.72 -1.63
CA ASN A 35 3.81 6.99 -0.44
C ASN A 35 3.43 7.92 0.70
N ALA A 36 2.23 7.71 1.23
CA ALA A 36 1.81 8.33 2.46
C ALA A 36 2.84 7.97 3.53
N SER A 37 3.17 8.93 4.40
CA SER A 37 4.10 8.65 5.48
C SER A 37 3.57 7.54 6.37
N GLU A 38 4.48 6.81 7.02
CA GLU A 38 4.12 5.71 7.92
C GLU A 38 3.11 6.13 9.00
N SER A 39 3.25 7.35 9.54
CA SER A 39 2.31 7.94 10.50
C SER A 39 0.89 8.09 9.95
N VAL A 40 0.75 8.51 8.69
CA VAL A 40 -0.56 8.62 8.02
C VAL A 40 -1.17 7.23 7.81
N LEU A 41 -0.37 6.26 7.35
CA LEU A 41 -0.84 4.89 7.16
C LEU A 41 -1.29 4.24 8.48
N ASN A 42 -0.51 4.43 9.55
CA ASN A 42 -0.89 3.97 10.89
C ASN A 42 -2.18 4.63 11.39
N THR A 43 -2.37 5.93 11.13
CA THR A 43 -3.60 6.64 11.48
C THR A 43 -4.81 6.05 10.75
N GLN A 44 -4.70 5.83 9.44
CA GLN A 44 -5.75 5.21 8.63
C GLN A 44 -6.08 3.80 9.11
N LEU A 45 -5.07 2.99 9.44
CA LEU A 45 -5.29 1.65 9.97
C LEU A 45 -5.99 1.70 11.33
N ASN A 46 -5.59 2.61 12.22
CA ASN A 46 -6.21 2.78 13.53
C ASN A 46 -7.68 3.20 13.41
N GLU A 47 -8.00 4.12 12.51
CA GLU A 47 -9.38 4.53 12.25
C GLU A 47 -10.22 3.36 11.75
N LEU A 48 -9.73 2.63 10.74
CA LEU A 48 -10.40 1.47 10.16
C LEU A 48 -10.64 0.35 11.18
N THR A 49 -9.72 0.18 12.14
CA THR A 49 -9.76 -0.92 13.13
C THR A 49 -10.31 -0.50 14.50
N SER A 50 -10.71 0.77 14.65
CA SER A 50 -11.19 1.34 15.91
C SER A 50 -12.52 0.74 16.37
N ASN A 51 -13.44 0.50 15.43
CA ASN A 51 -14.72 -0.13 15.73
C ASN A 51 -14.56 -1.65 15.83
N LYS A 52 -14.56 -2.15 17.07
CA LYS A 52 -14.40 -3.57 17.38
C LYS A 52 -15.73 -4.29 17.61
N SER A 53 -16.87 -3.68 17.28
CA SER A 53 -18.17 -4.33 17.46
C SER A 53 -18.28 -5.63 16.67
N CYS A 54 -18.90 -6.65 17.26
CA CYS A 54 -19.06 -7.96 16.64
C CYS A 54 -20.36 -8.64 17.08
N THR A 55 -20.84 -9.55 16.24
CA THR A 55 -21.95 -10.46 16.52
C THR A 55 -21.50 -11.92 16.59
N ALA A 56 -20.31 -12.25 16.06
CA ALA A 56 -19.73 -13.58 16.13
C ALA A 56 -18.19 -13.55 16.03
N SER A 57 -17.51 -14.53 16.63
CA SER A 57 -16.04 -14.56 16.71
C SER A 57 -15.32 -14.65 15.35
N TYR A 58 -15.95 -15.18 14.29
CA TYR A 58 -15.31 -15.25 12.96
C TYR A 58 -15.05 -13.87 12.33
N GLN A 59 -15.76 -12.84 12.81
CA GLN A 59 -15.59 -11.44 12.40
C GLN A 59 -14.38 -10.79 13.07
N CYS A 60 -13.92 -11.37 14.19
CA CYS A 60 -12.75 -10.88 14.89
C CYS A 60 -11.50 -11.47 14.25
N LYS A 61 -10.66 -10.59 13.73
CA LYS A 61 -9.43 -10.93 13.01
C LYS A 61 -8.23 -10.37 13.76
N VAL A 62 -7.09 -11.01 13.53
CA VAL A 62 -5.79 -10.57 14.01
C VAL A 62 -4.94 -10.26 12.80
N LEU A 63 -4.35 -9.07 12.78
CA LEU A 63 -3.53 -8.58 11.67
C LEU A 63 -2.13 -8.29 12.17
N GLY A 64 -1.12 -8.98 11.62
CA GLY A 64 0.28 -8.60 11.82
C GLY A 64 0.60 -7.35 11.01
N VAL A 65 1.22 -6.35 11.65
CA VAL A 65 1.52 -5.05 11.06
C VAL A 65 2.97 -4.67 11.34
N GLY A 66 3.63 -4.12 10.34
CA GLY A 66 5.00 -3.63 10.45
C GLY A 66 6.03 -4.74 10.24
N SER A 67 7.29 -4.37 10.39
CA SER A 67 8.42 -5.28 10.33
C SER A 67 9.45 -4.88 11.37
N ARG A 68 9.99 -5.85 12.08
CA ARG A 68 11.13 -5.66 12.98
C ARG A 68 12.42 -6.00 12.24
N VAL A 69 13.54 -5.42 12.69
CA VAL A 69 14.88 -5.76 12.15
C VAL A 69 15.19 -7.26 12.31
N CYS A 70 14.71 -7.87 13.39
CA CYS A 70 14.85 -9.30 13.66
C CYS A 70 13.81 -10.19 12.95
N GLY A 71 12.97 -9.61 12.09
CA GLY A 71 11.86 -10.28 11.42
C GLY A 71 10.57 -10.34 12.25
N GLY A 72 9.51 -10.75 11.56
CA GLY A 72 8.15 -10.75 12.10
C GLY A 72 7.51 -9.37 12.18
N PRO A 73 6.22 -9.29 12.51
CA PRO A 73 5.51 -8.03 12.63
C PRO A 73 5.96 -7.25 13.86
N SER A 74 5.85 -5.93 13.78
CA SER A 74 6.11 -5.01 14.90
C SER A 74 4.97 -5.06 15.93
N LYS A 75 3.75 -5.38 15.49
CA LYS A 75 2.57 -5.54 16.35
C LYS A 75 1.52 -6.45 15.72
N TYR A 76 0.62 -6.95 16.56
CA TYR A 76 -0.63 -7.58 16.12
C TYR A 76 -1.82 -6.68 16.50
N VAL A 77 -2.74 -6.47 15.55
CA VAL A 77 -3.94 -5.66 15.70
C VAL A 77 -5.17 -6.55 15.68
N VAL A 78 -5.95 -6.54 16.76
CA VAL A 78 -7.28 -7.17 16.82
C VAL A 78 -8.33 -6.19 16.32
N TYR A 79 -9.10 -6.58 15.31
CA TYR A 79 -10.14 -5.76 14.70
C TYR A 79 -11.38 -6.58 14.30
N SER A 80 -12.46 -5.89 13.95
CA SER A 80 -13.70 -6.50 13.47
C SER A 80 -13.90 -6.27 11.98
N THR A 81 -14.34 -7.30 11.26
CA THR A 81 -14.79 -7.21 9.86
C THR A 81 -16.30 -7.01 9.74
N LEU A 82 -17.02 -6.71 10.83
CA LEU A 82 -18.47 -6.50 10.80
C LEU A 82 -18.86 -5.31 9.92
N ASN A 83 -18.10 -4.21 10.01
CA ASN A 83 -18.42 -2.94 9.33
C ASN A 83 -17.31 -2.46 8.38
N HIS A 84 -16.19 -3.17 8.32
CA HIS A 84 -14.99 -2.73 7.61
C HIS A 84 -14.39 -3.88 6.79
N SER A 85 -13.76 -3.55 5.67
CA SER A 85 -13.16 -4.53 4.77
C SER A 85 -11.86 -5.08 5.34
N GLN A 86 -11.76 -6.41 5.38
CA GLN A 86 -10.51 -7.12 5.69
C GLN A 86 -9.40 -6.74 4.70
N GLU A 87 -9.71 -6.68 3.41
CA GLU A 87 -8.72 -6.38 2.36
C GLU A 87 -8.14 -4.98 2.51
N GLN A 88 -8.94 -3.99 2.91
CA GLN A 88 -8.43 -2.63 3.16
C GLN A 88 -7.48 -2.60 4.36
N ALA A 89 -7.77 -3.36 5.41
CA ALA A 89 -6.89 -3.47 6.57
C ALA A 89 -5.55 -4.14 6.20
N GLU A 90 -5.60 -5.23 5.42
CA GLU A 90 -4.43 -5.94 4.92
C GLU A 90 -3.56 -5.06 4.01
N GLN A 91 -4.17 -4.29 3.11
CA GLN A 91 -3.44 -3.35 2.23
C GLN A 91 -2.74 -2.24 3.03
N LEU A 92 -3.38 -1.70 4.07
CA LEU A 92 -2.74 -0.71 4.95
C LEU A 92 -1.59 -1.33 5.75
N ALA A 93 -1.80 -2.53 6.30
CA ALA A 93 -0.75 -3.25 7.02
C ALA A 93 0.45 -3.55 6.13
N GLN A 94 0.22 -4.00 4.89
CA GLN A 94 1.29 -4.26 3.92
C GLN A 94 2.13 -3.00 3.66
N LYS A 95 1.49 -1.84 3.43
CA LYS A 95 2.22 -0.58 3.19
C LYS A 95 3.06 -0.14 4.39
N ILE A 96 2.53 -0.32 5.61
CA ILE A 96 3.29 -0.04 6.85
C ILE A 96 4.48 -0.99 6.94
N THR A 97 4.27 -2.29 6.72
CA THR A 97 5.31 -3.31 6.73
C THR A 97 6.43 -3.01 5.73
N GLU A 98 6.08 -2.67 4.49
CA GLU A 98 7.06 -2.31 3.45
C GLU A 98 7.88 -1.07 3.85
N GLN A 99 7.24 -0.05 4.43
CA GLN A 99 7.92 1.15 4.91
C GLN A 99 8.89 0.83 6.06
N GLU A 100 8.44 0.09 7.08
CA GLU A 100 9.30 -0.34 8.19
C GLU A 100 10.45 -1.24 7.73
N GLN A 101 10.25 -2.09 6.71
CA GLN A 101 11.34 -2.92 6.13
C GLN A 101 12.43 -2.06 5.49
N LEU A 102 12.05 -1.01 4.76
CA LEU A 102 13.00 -0.07 4.16
C LEU A 102 13.78 0.68 5.23
N ASP A 103 13.10 1.13 6.29
CA ASP A 103 13.72 1.87 7.39
C ASP A 103 14.65 0.98 8.23
N ASN A 104 14.35 -0.32 8.31
CA ASN A 104 15.16 -1.30 9.04
C ASN A 104 16.35 -1.88 8.27
N ALA A 105 16.44 -1.67 6.95
CA ALA A 105 17.36 -2.40 6.07
C ALA A 105 18.85 -2.32 6.47
N MET A 106 19.25 -1.27 7.18
CA MET A 106 20.64 -1.00 7.58
C MET A 106 20.83 -0.96 9.11
N LEU A 107 19.80 -1.28 9.89
CA LEU A 107 19.86 -1.19 11.35
C LEU A 107 20.41 -2.48 11.94
N GLU A 108 21.22 -2.36 13.00
CA GLU A 108 21.61 -3.48 13.86
C GLU A 108 20.69 -3.54 15.08
N PHE A 109 20.40 -4.75 15.59
CA PHE A 109 19.57 -4.94 16.78
C PHE A 109 20.29 -5.75 17.86
N LYS A 110 19.92 -5.53 19.12
CA LYS A 110 20.45 -6.27 20.29
C LYS A 110 19.42 -7.20 20.96
N ASP A 111 18.12 -6.93 20.79
CA ASP A 111 17.03 -7.68 21.43
C ASP A 111 16.02 -8.18 20.37
N CYS A 112 15.75 -9.48 20.42
CA CYS A 112 14.84 -10.23 19.55
C CYS A 112 13.64 -10.80 20.28
N SER A 113 13.32 -10.28 21.48
CA SER A 113 12.21 -10.80 22.26
C SER A 113 10.95 -10.91 21.39
N PRO A 114 10.30 -12.09 21.36
CA PRO A 114 9.23 -12.35 20.41
C PRO A 114 8.04 -11.43 20.68
N VAL A 115 7.46 -10.89 19.61
CA VAL A 115 6.12 -10.31 19.67
C VAL A 115 5.18 -11.49 19.48
N LEU A 116 4.49 -11.88 20.56
CA LEU A 116 3.61 -13.04 20.54
C LEU A 116 2.36 -12.71 19.72
N GLU A 117 2.03 -13.61 18.79
CA GLU A 117 0.73 -13.61 18.15
C GLU A 117 -0.35 -13.82 19.21
N VAL A 118 -1.49 -13.18 18.99
CA VAL A 118 -2.65 -13.25 19.88
C VAL A 118 -3.81 -13.89 19.15
N HIS A 119 -4.80 -14.34 19.90
CA HIS A 119 -6.08 -14.76 19.34
C HIS A 119 -7.14 -13.70 19.61
N SER A 120 -8.23 -13.76 18.84
CA SER A 120 -9.35 -12.85 19.02
C SER A 120 -10.67 -13.61 19.08
N LEU A 121 -11.52 -13.21 20.02
CA LEU A 121 -12.90 -13.72 20.15
C LEU A 121 -13.87 -12.54 20.28
N CYS A 122 -15.12 -12.79 19.88
CA CYS A 122 -16.21 -11.86 20.14
C CYS A 122 -16.73 -12.06 21.56
N ILE A 123 -16.43 -11.12 22.45
CA ILE A 123 -16.79 -11.18 23.87
C ILE A 123 -17.49 -9.85 24.23
N ASP A 124 -18.69 -9.93 24.77
CA ASP A 124 -19.54 -8.76 25.07
C ASP A 124 -19.75 -7.85 23.84
N ASN A 125 -20.00 -8.46 22.68
CA ASN A 125 -20.13 -7.77 21.39
C ASN A 125 -18.91 -6.93 20.98
N GLN A 126 -17.73 -7.24 21.52
CA GLN A 126 -16.47 -6.59 21.17
C GLN A 126 -15.40 -7.64 20.81
N CYS A 127 -14.63 -7.39 19.76
CA CYS A 127 -13.46 -8.18 19.44
C CYS A 127 -12.37 -7.90 20.47
N LYS A 128 -12.10 -8.89 21.32
CA LYS A 128 -11.10 -8.82 22.38
C LYS A 128 -9.96 -9.78 22.10
N THR A 129 -8.76 -9.36 22.48
CA THR A 129 -7.59 -10.21 22.55
C THR A 129 -7.79 -11.30 23.60
N VAL A 130 -7.48 -12.54 23.27
CA VAL A 130 -7.39 -13.64 24.23
C VAL A 130 -6.02 -14.29 24.10
N ASN A 131 -5.36 -14.50 25.24
CA ASN A 131 -4.07 -15.17 25.31
C ASN A 131 -4.31 -16.64 25.66
N TYR A 132 -3.49 -17.54 25.12
CA TYR A 132 -3.39 -18.88 25.69
C TYR A 132 -2.70 -18.77 27.04
N GLN A 133 -3.37 -19.23 28.11
CA GLN A 133 -2.74 -19.54 29.40
C GLN A 133 -2.25 -20.99 29.38
#